data_AF-A0A6B0T8S1-F1
#
_entry.id   AF-A0A6B0T8S1-F1
#
_cell.length_a   1.000
_cell.length_b   1.000
_cell.length_c   1.000
_cell.angle_alpha   90.00
_cell.angle_beta   90.00
_cell.angle_gamma   90.00
#
_symmetry.space_group_name_H-M   'P 1'
#
loop_
_entity.id
_entity.type
_entity.pdbx_description
1 polymer ?
#
loop_
_entity_poly.entity_id
_entity_poly.type
_entity_poly.pdbx_seq_one_letter_code
_entity_poly.pdbx_strand_id
1 'polypeptide(L)'
;MVDYTSPITATFELQRQTIKQSQEALEQGIQFQQDFNRALVGGLDGQEDAQRRVVELQRNAVLDALDTVEANIPGSEDATAEMRETVDEQFDQLLDNHEEAFETLTAEMEDGAESYENLVSEYLDTLDDQLEMLIDAHEGLEEQSVETAEELTEQLDQLQSQVEDVQQQVEE
;
A
#
# COMPACT_ATOMS: atom_id res chain seq x y z
N MET A 1 37.37 34.09 5.91
CA MET A 1 36.31 33.66 6.84
C MET A 1 35.77 32.34 6.34
N VAL A 2 35.92 31.29 7.12
CA VAL A 2 35.20 30.03 6.90
C VAL A 2 33.82 30.26 7.49
N ASP A 3 32.77 30.05 6.71
CA ASP A 3 31.41 30.13 7.22
C ASP A 3 31.08 28.83 7.95
N TYR A 4 31.11 28.88 9.28
CA TYR A 4 30.94 27.72 10.14
C TYR A 4 29.47 27.27 10.25
N THR A 5 28.52 28.04 9.73
CA THR A 5 27.08 27.74 9.74
C THR A 5 26.66 26.78 8.62
N SER A 6 27.36 26.84 7.48
CA SER A 6 27.05 26.06 6.27
C SER A 6 27.11 24.53 6.48
N PRO A 7 28.12 23.96 7.18
CA PRO A 7 28.17 22.52 7.46
C PRO A 7 27.09 22.04 8.45
N ILE A 8 26.70 22.89 9.40
CA ILE A 8 25.68 22.58 10.41
C ILE A 8 24.32 22.48 9.73
N THR A 9 23.93 23.55 9.03
CA THR A 9 22.72 23.63 8.20
C THR A 9 22.61 22.41 7.29
N ALA A 10 23.64 22.14 6.47
CA ALA A 10 23.64 21.01 5.54
C ALA A 10 23.40 19.64 6.23
N THR A 11 23.88 19.47 7.46
CA THR A 11 23.66 18.22 8.21
C THR A 11 22.20 18.07 8.64
N PHE A 12 21.58 19.14 9.14
CA PHE A 12 20.16 19.15 9.49
C PHE A 12 19.26 18.97 8.27
N GLU A 13 19.58 19.62 7.15
CA GLU A 13 18.85 19.43 5.88
C GLU A 13 18.87 17.96 5.43
N LEU A 14 20.02 17.30 5.49
CA LEU A 14 20.16 15.88 5.15
C LEU A 14 19.33 14.98 6.07
N GLN A 15 19.30 15.27 7.38
CA GLN A 15 18.49 14.52 8.35
C GLN A 15 17.00 14.67 8.04
N ARG A 16 16.52 15.91 7.83
CA ARG A 16 15.13 16.20 7.45
C ARG A 16 14.74 15.49 6.17
N GLN A 17 15.58 15.55 5.14
CA GLN A 17 15.31 14.87 3.87
C GLN A 17 15.23 13.35 4.03
N THR A 18 16.10 12.76 4.85
CA THR A 18 16.10 11.32 5.12
C THR A 18 14.81 10.88 5.82
N ILE A 19 14.35 11.67 6.81
CA ILE A 19 13.09 11.41 7.51
C ILE A 19 11.92 11.44 6.52
N LYS A 20 11.80 12.51 5.73
CA LYS A 20 10.72 12.65 4.73
C LYS A 20 10.74 11.52 3.70
N GLN A 21 11.91 11.14 3.20
CA GLN A 21 12.02 9.99 2.29
C GLN A 21 11.59 8.67 2.94
N SER A 22 11.94 8.45 4.21
CA SER A 22 11.56 7.22 4.91
C SER A 22 10.04 7.14 5.13
N GLN A 23 9.41 8.27 5.41
CA GLN A 23 7.97 8.40 5.51
C GLN A 23 7.29 8.09 4.16
N GLU A 24 7.71 8.77 3.09
CA GLU A 24 7.17 8.54 1.74
C GLU A 24 7.32 7.07 1.32
N ALA A 25 8.46 6.44 1.64
CA ALA A 25 8.69 5.03 1.31
C ALA A 25 7.74 4.09 2.08
N LEU A 26 7.42 4.43 3.33
CA LEU A 26 6.51 3.67 4.17
C LEU A 26 5.05 3.83 3.70
N GLU A 27 4.62 5.05 3.38
CA GLU A 27 3.31 5.32 2.77
C GLU A 27 3.14 4.58 1.44
N GLN A 28 4.14 4.65 0.56
CA GLN A 28 4.13 3.92 -0.71
C GLN A 28 4.08 2.40 -0.50
N GLY A 29 4.78 1.87 0.50
CA GLY A 29 4.76 0.44 0.82
C GLY A 29 3.38 -0.04 1.26
N ILE A 30 2.66 0.79 2.02
CA ILE A 30 1.30 0.51 2.46
C ILE A 30 0.32 0.59 1.29
N GLN A 31 0.38 1.65 0.47
CA GLN A 31 -0.44 1.77 -0.74
C GLN A 31 -0.25 0.57 -1.68
N PHE A 32 0.99 0.12 -1.87
CA PHE A 32 1.28 -1.08 -2.65
C PHE A 32 0.57 -2.33 -2.10
N GLN A 33 0.59 -2.52 -0.79
CA GLN A 33 -0.05 -3.67 -0.16
C GLN A 33 -1.59 -3.59 -0.24
N GLN A 34 -2.18 -2.39 -0.17
CA GLN A 34 -3.61 -2.15 -0.44
C GLN A 34 -3.98 -2.55 -1.86
N ASP A 35 -3.23 -2.05 -2.85
CA ASP A 35 -3.46 -2.36 -4.26
C ASP A 35 -3.31 -3.86 -4.55
N PHE A 36 -2.32 -4.50 -3.91
CA PHE A 36 -2.13 -5.95 -4.00
C PHE A 36 -3.32 -6.73 -3.44
N ASN A 37 -3.82 -6.37 -2.24
CA ASN A 37 -4.99 -7.03 -1.64
C ASN A 37 -6.23 -6.86 -2.54
N ARG A 38 -6.48 -5.65 -3.04
CA ARG A 38 -7.58 -5.37 -3.97
C ARG A 38 -7.47 -6.19 -5.26
N ALA A 39 -6.25 -6.32 -5.80
CA ALA A 39 -6.00 -7.13 -6.98
C ALA A 39 -6.19 -8.64 -6.71
N LEU A 40 -5.85 -9.12 -5.52
CA LEU A 40 -6.11 -10.51 -5.12
C LEU A 40 -7.61 -10.80 -5.04
N VAL A 41 -8.36 -9.94 -4.36
CA VAL A 41 -9.82 -10.06 -4.24
C VAL A 41 -10.47 -10.06 -5.62
N GLY A 42 -10.20 -9.05 -6.46
CA GLY A 42 -10.75 -9.02 -7.82
C GLY A 42 -10.27 -10.17 -8.72
N GLY A 43 -9.15 -10.82 -8.38
CA GLY A 43 -8.68 -12.03 -9.04
C GLY A 43 -9.55 -13.26 -8.70
N LEU A 44 -10.12 -13.34 -7.50
CA LEU A 44 -11.03 -14.40 -7.09
C LEU A 44 -12.34 -14.33 -7.88
N ASP A 45 -12.91 -13.14 -8.02
CA ASP A 45 -14.13 -12.94 -8.83
C ASP A 45 -13.89 -13.33 -10.29
N GLY A 46 -12.75 -12.93 -10.86
CA GLY A 46 -12.36 -13.34 -12.21
C GLY A 46 -12.17 -14.86 -12.37
N GLN A 47 -11.72 -15.53 -11.31
CA GLN A 47 -11.58 -16.99 -11.27
C GLN A 47 -12.95 -17.69 -11.14
N GLU A 48 -13.86 -17.16 -10.33
CA GLU A 48 -15.25 -17.62 -10.21
C GLU A 48 -15.94 -17.59 -11.58
N ASP A 49 -15.92 -16.44 -12.24
CA ASP A 49 -16.47 -16.23 -13.58
C ASP A 49 -15.96 -17.25 -14.60
N ALA A 50 -14.65 -17.51 -14.58
CA ALA A 50 -14.02 -18.48 -15.46
C ALA A 50 -14.50 -19.91 -15.18
N GLN A 51 -14.61 -20.29 -13.91
CA GLN A 51 -15.10 -21.60 -13.51
C GLN A 51 -16.58 -21.79 -13.86
N ARG A 52 -17.42 -20.79 -13.59
CA ARG A 52 -18.84 -20.76 -13.97
C ARG A 52 -19.03 -21.06 -15.45
N ARG A 53 -18.28 -20.36 -16.31
CA ARG A 53 -18.32 -20.60 -17.77
C ARG A 53 -17.91 -22.02 -18.15
N VAL A 54 -16.91 -22.59 -17.48
CA VAL A 54 -16.49 -23.98 -17.74
C VAL A 54 -17.59 -24.97 -17.34
N VAL A 55 -18.24 -24.76 -16.21
CA VAL A 55 -19.36 -25.59 -15.74
C VAL A 55 -20.56 -25.49 -16.68
N GLU A 56 -20.91 -24.29 -17.13
CA GLU A 56 -21.98 -24.07 -18.11
C GLU A 56 -21.67 -24.75 -19.46
N LEU A 57 -20.41 -24.74 -19.91
CA LEU A 57 -19.99 -25.49 -21.09
C LEU A 57 -20.15 -27.01 -20.92
N GLN A 58 -19.84 -27.54 -19.73
CA GLN A 58 -20.05 -28.95 -19.42
C GLN A 58 -21.54 -29.32 -19.38
N ARG A 59 -22.38 -28.47 -18.79
CA ARG A 59 -23.84 -28.62 -18.82
C ARG A 59 -24.35 -28.73 -20.25
N ASN A 60 -23.97 -27.79 -21.11
CA ASN A 60 -24.36 -27.79 -22.52
C ASN A 60 -23.91 -29.07 -23.24
N ALA A 61 -22.70 -29.56 -22.99
CA ALA A 61 -22.21 -30.80 -23.59
C ALA A 61 -23.02 -32.04 -23.16
N VAL A 62 -23.50 -32.07 -21.91
CA VAL A 62 -24.38 -33.14 -21.40
C VAL A 62 -25.75 -33.05 -22.06
N LEU A 63 -26.32 -31.85 -22.16
CA LEU A 63 -27.62 -31.62 -22.83
C LEU A 63 -27.55 -32.02 -24.32
N ASP A 64 -26.49 -31.64 -25.03
CA ASP A 64 -26.25 -32.03 -26.42
C ASP A 64 -26.13 -33.56 -26.60
N ALA A 65 -25.58 -34.25 -25.60
CA ALA A 65 -25.51 -35.71 -25.61
C ALA A 65 -26.90 -36.34 -25.46
N LEU A 66 -27.77 -35.76 -24.62
CA LEU A 66 -29.18 -36.17 -24.48
C LEU A 66 -29.95 -35.92 -25.79
N ASP A 67 -29.74 -34.77 -26.44
CA ASP A 67 -30.28 -34.48 -27.78
C ASP A 67 -29.91 -35.55 -28.81
N THR A 68 -28.65 -36.00 -28.77
CA THR A 68 -28.17 -37.06 -29.66
C THR A 68 -28.85 -38.40 -29.39
N VAL A 69 -29.11 -38.75 -28.12
CA VAL A 69 -29.82 -39.97 -27.74
C VAL A 69 -31.26 -39.93 -28.24
N GLU A 70 -31.96 -38.82 -27.99
CA GLU A 70 -33.34 -38.58 -28.40
C GLU A 70 -33.51 -38.73 -29.93
N ALA A 71 -32.57 -38.17 -30.71
CA ALA A 71 -32.59 -38.25 -32.17
C ALA A 71 -32.37 -39.66 -32.74
N ASN A 72 -31.70 -40.56 -32.01
CA ASN A 72 -31.31 -41.88 -32.51
C ASN A 72 -32.13 -43.04 -31.93
N ILE A 73 -32.83 -42.84 -30.81
CA ILE A 73 -33.62 -43.87 -30.13
C ILE A 73 -35.10 -43.48 -30.08
N PRO A 74 -35.95 -44.06 -30.94
CA PRO A 74 -37.39 -43.78 -30.94
C PRO A 74 -38.05 -44.16 -29.61
N GLY A 75 -38.93 -43.30 -29.10
CA GLY A 75 -39.66 -43.51 -27.84
C GLY A 75 -38.84 -43.22 -26.57
N SER A 76 -37.70 -42.52 -26.71
CA SER A 76 -36.87 -42.10 -25.57
C SER A 76 -37.19 -40.69 -25.05
N GLU A 77 -38.13 -39.97 -25.68
CA GLU A 77 -38.40 -38.55 -25.39
C GLU A 77 -38.72 -38.28 -23.91
N ASP A 78 -39.55 -39.13 -23.29
CA ASP A 78 -39.91 -38.98 -21.88
C ASP A 78 -38.70 -39.21 -20.95
N ALA A 79 -37.84 -40.17 -21.29
CA ALA A 79 -36.66 -40.49 -20.49
C ALA A 79 -35.54 -39.45 -20.63
N THR A 80 -35.35 -38.87 -21.82
CA THR A 80 -34.39 -37.78 -22.03
C THR A 80 -34.89 -36.48 -21.39
N ALA A 81 -36.19 -36.21 -21.39
CA ALA A 81 -36.77 -35.05 -20.71
C ALA A 81 -36.55 -35.09 -19.18
N GLU A 82 -36.82 -36.23 -18.53
CA GLU A 82 -36.56 -36.41 -17.08
C GLU A 82 -35.07 -36.27 -16.75
N MET A 83 -34.19 -36.79 -17.62
CA MET A 83 -32.74 -36.62 -17.46
C MET A 83 -32.31 -35.16 -17.64
N ARG A 84 -32.89 -34.39 -18.59
CA ARG A 84 -32.57 -32.97 -18.75
C ARG A 84 -32.93 -32.19 -17.50
N GLU A 85 -34.13 -32.38 -16.97
CA GLU A 85 -34.59 -31.71 -15.75
C GLU A 85 -33.66 -32.03 -14.58
N THR A 86 -33.28 -33.31 -14.42
CA THR A 86 -32.33 -33.73 -13.37
C THR A 86 -30.95 -33.10 -13.57
N VAL A 87 -30.42 -33.10 -14.80
CA VAL A 87 -29.12 -32.49 -15.11
C VAL A 87 -29.15 -31.00 -14.83
N ASP A 88 -30.18 -30.29 -15.29
CA ASP A 88 -30.36 -28.86 -15.06
C ASP A 88 -30.42 -28.54 -13.57
N GLU A 89 -31.24 -29.24 -12.79
CA GLU A 89 -31.37 -29.02 -11.35
C GLU A 89 -30.03 -29.27 -10.61
N GLN A 90 -29.26 -30.28 -11.01
CA GLN A 90 -27.96 -30.58 -10.40
C GLN A 90 -26.89 -29.54 -10.76
N PHE A 91 -26.88 -29.04 -12.00
CA PHE A 91 -25.95 -27.98 -12.40
C PHE A 91 -26.31 -26.64 -11.78
N ASP A 92 -27.60 -26.30 -11.69
CA ASP A 92 -28.07 -25.09 -11.02
C ASP A 92 -27.70 -25.14 -9.53
N GLN A 93 -27.97 -26.24 -8.84
CA GLN A 93 -27.55 -26.41 -7.43
C GLN A 93 -26.03 -26.34 -7.27
N LEU A 94 -25.25 -26.88 -8.20
CA LEU A 94 -23.78 -26.79 -8.16
C LEU A 94 -23.31 -25.35 -8.31
N LEU A 95 -23.87 -24.61 -9.26
CA LEU A 95 -23.53 -23.21 -9.54
C LEU A 95 -23.92 -22.31 -8.37
N ASP A 96 -25.13 -22.47 -7.83
CA ASP A 96 -25.62 -21.67 -6.69
C ASP A 96 -24.74 -21.87 -5.44
N ASN A 97 -24.41 -23.13 -5.10
CA ASN A 97 -23.53 -23.42 -3.95
C ASN A 97 -22.10 -22.89 -4.17
N HIS A 98 -21.65 -22.88 -5.42
CA HIS A 98 -20.32 -22.39 -5.77
C HIS A 98 -20.25 -20.86 -5.69
N GLU A 99 -21.27 -20.16 -6.22
CA GLU A 99 -21.46 -18.71 -6.13
C GLU A 99 -21.50 -18.28 -4.65
N GLU A 100 -22.35 -18.90 -3.82
CA GLU A 100 -22.44 -18.59 -2.39
C GLU A 100 -21.11 -18.78 -1.64
N ALA A 101 -20.35 -19.83 -1.98
CA ALA A 101 -19.06 -20.10 -1.37
C ALA A 101 -17.99 -19.06 -1.77
N PHE A 102 -17.99 -18.62 -3.03
CA PHE A 102 -17.10 -17.58 -3.51
C PHE A 102 -17.47 -16.22 -2.95
N GLU A 103 -18.75 -15.84 -2.97
CA GLU A 103 -19.22 -14.59 -2.36
C GLU A 103 -18.85 -14.50 -0.88
N THR A 104 -19.05 -15.59 -0.13
CA THR A 104 -18.66 -15.65 1.29
C THR A 104 -17.16 -15.44 1.47
N LEU A 105 -16.33 -16.14 0.68
CA LEU A 105 -14.88 -16.04 0.75
C LEU A 105 -14.39 -14.63 0.37
N THR A 106 -14.91 -14.07 -0.72
CA THR A 106 -14.59 -12.72 -1.19
C THR A 106 -14.97 -11.69 -0.12
N ALA A 107 -16.19 -11.76 0.43
CA ALA A 107 -16.64 -10.84 1.48
C ALA A 107 -15.77 -10.91 2.74
N GLU A 108 -15.40 -12.12 3.20
CA GLU A 108 -14.51 -12.28 4.36
C GLU A 108 -13.11 -11.68 4.11
N MET A 109 -12.60 -11.79 2.88
CA MET A 109 -11.33 -11.19 2.50
C MET A 109 -11.41 -9.67 2.38
N GLU A 110 -12.49 -9.14 1.82
CA GLU A 110 -12.75 -7.70 1.72
C GLU A 110 -12.85 -7.06 3.10
N ASP A 111 -13.69 -7.62 3.98
CA ASP A 111 -13.84 -7.15 5.36
C ASP A 111 -12.50 -7.17 6.12
N GLY A 112 -11.72 -8.24 5.94
CA GLY A 112 -10.39 -8.37 6.55
C GLY A 112 -9.40 -7.34 6.02
N ALA A 113 -9.40 -7.08 4.71
CA ALA A 113 -8.56 -6.08 4.06
C ALA A 113 -8.95 -4.67 4.52
N GLU A 114 -10.24 -4.32 4.50
CA GLU A 114 -10.74 -3.01 4.91
C GLU A 114 -10.45 -2.75 6.40
N SER A 115 -10.66 -3.73 7.26
CA SER A 115 -10.31 -3.59 8.69
C SER A 115 -8.81 -3.37 8.90
N TYR A 116 -7.96 -4.04 8.13
CA TYR A 116 -6.51 -3.84 8.19
C TYR A 116 -6.12 -2.45 7.65
N GLU A 117 -6.70 -2.02 6.53
CA GLU A 117 -6.47 -0.72 5.92
C GLU A 117 -6.81 0.43 6.87
N ASN A 118 -7.96 0.37 7.52
CA ASN A 118 -8.37 1.37 8.50
C ASN A 118 -7.37 1.47 9.67
N LEU A 119 -6.93 0.32 10.21
CA LEU A 119 -5.94 0.26 11.30
C LEU A 119 -4.59 0.86 10.89
N VAL A 120 -4.12 0.54 9.70
CA VAL A 120 -2.85 1.04 9.19
C VAL A 120 -2.92 2.51 8.84
N SER A 121 -4.04 2.99 8.27
CA SER A 121 -4.24 4.41 7.98
C SER A 121 -4.21 5.25 9.25
N GLU A 122 -4.91 4.83 10.31
CA GLU A 122 -4.91 5.55 11.60
C GLU A 122 -3.50 5.58 12.22
N TYR A 123 -2.76 4.46 12.10
CA TYR A 123 -1.37 4.40 12.55
C TYR A 123 -0.45 5.32 11.74
N LEU A 124 -0.63 5.37 10.42
CA LEU A 124 0.10 6.25 9.51
C LEU A 124 -0.12 7.72 9.84
N ASP A 125 -1.38 8.14 9.98
CA ASP A 125 -1.71 9.53 10.30
C ASP A 125 -1.06 9.95 11.63
N THR A 126 -1.12 9.07 12.65
CA THR A 126 -0.47 9.32 13.94
C THR A 126 1.06 9.37 13.82
N LEU A 127 1.65 8.58 12.92
CA LEU A 127 3.09 8.58 12.68
C LEU A 127 3.52 9.85 11.94
N ASP A 128 2.75 10.29 10.95
CA ASP A 128 3.00 11.53 10.21
C ASP A 128 3.03 12.73 11.16
N ASP A 129 2.00 12.89 11.99
CA ASP A 129 1.96 13.93 13.03
C ASP A 129 3.21 13.91 13.93
N GLN A 130 3.68 12.72 14.31
CA GLN A 130 4.88 12.57 15.14
C GLN A 130 6.17 12.93 14.40
N LEU A 131 6.26 12.60 13.11
CA LEU A 131 7.39 12.95 12.27
C LEU A 131 7.42 14.45 11.99
N GLU A 132 6.27 15.08 11.80
CA GLU A 132 6.16 16.53 11.62
C GLU A 132 6.62 17.26 12.88
N MET A 133 6.15 16.86 14.07
CA MET A 133 6.66 17.38 15.35
C MET A 133 8.18 17.18 15.52
N LEU A 134 8.71 16.04 15.06
CA LEU A 134 10.15 15.77 15.11
C LEU A 134 10.93 16.70 14.17
N ILE A 135 10.43 16.94 12.96
CA ILE A 135 11.03 17.85 11.99
C ILE A 135 11.04 19.27 12.56
N ASP A 136 9.93 19.74 13.11
CA ASP A 136 9.84 21.06 13.75
C ASP A 136 10.86 21.21 14.88
N ALA A 137 11.03 20.17 15.70
CA ALA A 137 12.03 20.15 16.77
C ALA A 137 13.46 20.20 16.21
N HIS A 138 13.74 19.50 15.12
CA HIS A 138 15.04 19.56 14.43
C HIS A 138 15.32 20.95 13.86
N GLU A 139 14.32 21.62 13.28
CA GLU A 139 14.46 22.98 12.75
C GLU A 139 14.75 23.99 13.87
N GLY A 140 14.08 23.87 15.03
CA GLY A 140 14.41 24.70 16.19
C GLY A 140 15.82 24.45 16.74
N LEU A 141 16.31 23.21 16.69
CA LEU A 141 17.69 22.88 17.08
C LEU A 141 18.72 23.39 16.07
N GLU A 142 18.38 23.36 14.77
CA GLU A 142 19.21 23.93 13.70
C GLU A 142 19.40 25.42 13.92
N GLU A 143 18.30 26.17 14.12
CA GLU A 143 18.33 27.61 14.35
C GLU A 143 19.19 27.98 15.57
N GLN A 144 19.01 27.29 16.70
CA GLN A 144 19.83 27.49 17.90
C GLN A 144 21.32 27.14 17.68
N SER A 145 21.60 26.11 16.89
CA SER A 145 22.97 25.69 16.59
C SER A 145 23.68 26.70 15.68
N VAL A 146 22.97 27.23 14.69
CA VAL A 146 23.45 28.29 13.80
C VAL A 146 23.74 29.56 14.60
N GLU A 147 22.79 30.02 15.42
CA GLU A 147 22.97 31.20 16.29
C GLU A 147 24.20 31.05 17.20
N THR A 148 24.35 29.89 17.86
CA THR A 148 25.52 29.62 18.72
C THR A 148 26.84 29.65 17.94
N ALA A 149 26.85 29.13 16.70
CA ALA A 149 28.05 29.11 15.87
C ALA A 149 28.42 30.52 15.38
N GLU A 150 27.43 31.35 15.07
CA GLU A 150 27.61 32.76 14.72
C GLU A 150 28.19 33.54 15.91
N GLU A 151 27.61 33.40 17.10
CA GLU A 151 28.10 34.04 18.33
C GLU A 151 29.55 33.65 18.67
N LEU A 152 29.91 32.38 18.49
CA LEU A 152 31.28 31.90 18.69
C LEU A 152 32.25 32.50 17.66
N THR A 153 31.80 32.64 16.41
CA THR A 153 32.60 33.23 15.33
C THR A 153 32.87 34.71 15.64
N GLU A 154 31.85 35.47 16.05
CA GLU A 154 32.03 36.87 16.46
C GLU A 154 32.99 37.03 17.63
N GLN A 155 32.92 36.15 18.64
CA GLN A 155 33.85 36.16 19.78
C GLN A 155 35.29 35.85 19.36
N LEU A 156 35.49 34.90 18.44
CA LEU A 156 36.81 34.57 17.91
C LEU A 156 37.39 35.72 17.08
N ASP A 157 36.59 36.37 16.25
CA ASP A 157 36.98 37.55 15.47
C ASP A 157 37.40 38.70 16.41
N GLN A 158 36.63 38.96 17.46
CA GLN A 158 36.99 39.95 18.49
C GLN A 158 38.30 39.63 19.22
N LEU A 159 38.56 38.35 19.53
CA LEU A 159 39.83 37.93 20.13
C LEU A 159 41.00 38.11 19.15
N GLN A 160 40.80 37.79 17.88
CA GLN A 160 41.81 37.95 16.84
C GLN A 160 42.18 39.43 16.66
N SER A 161 41.20 40.33 16.59
CA SER A 161 41.43 41.78 16.54
C SER A 161 42.19 42.30 17.77
N GLN A 162 41.83 41.84 18.98
CA GLN A 162 42.56 42.22 20.21
C GLN A 162 44.02 41.77 20.19
N VAL A 163 44.30 40.57 19.67
CA VAL A 163 45.68 40.07 19.53
C VAL A 163 46.47 40.88 18.52
N GLU A 164 45.86 41.23 17.38
CA GLU A 164 46.47 42.08 16.36
C GLU A 164 46.82 43.47 16.91
N ASP A 165 45.90 44.09 17.67
CA ASP A 165 46.11 45.38 18.32
C ASP A 165 47.27 45.35 19.35
N VAL A 166 47.36 44.27 20.14
CA VAL A 166 48.45 44.08 21.10
C VAL A 166 49.80 43.88 20.40
N GLN A 167 49.83 43.13 19.29
CA GLN A 167 51.06 42.95 18.51
C GLN A 167 51.55 44.26 17.92
N GLN A 168 50.64 45.09 17.39
CA GLN A 168 50.98 46.40 16.83
C GLN A 168 51.59 47.34 17.89
N GLN A 169 51.08 47.31 19.13
CA GLN A 169 51.64 48.10 20.24
C GLN A 169 53.01 47.62 20.73
N VAL A 170 53.40 46.37 20.46
CA VAL A 170 54.70 45.81 20.87
C VAL A 170 55.77 46.04 19.80
N GLU A 171 55.39 46.28 18.55
CA GLU A 171 56.29 46.56 17.43
C GLU A 171 56.67 48.05 17.28
N GLU A 172 55.97 48.98 17.96
CA GLU A 172 56.35 50.40 18.14
C GLU A 172 57.31 50.63 19.32
#